data_AF-A0A922XAS8-F1
#
_entry.id   AF-A0A922XAS8-F1
#
_cell.length_a   1.000
_cell.length_b   1.000
_cell.length_c   1.000
_cell.angle_alpha   90.00
_cell.angle_beta   90.00
_cell.angle_gamma   90.00
#
_symmetry.space_group_name_H-M   'P 1'
#
loop_
_entity.id
_entity.type
_entity.pdbx_description
1 polymer ?
#
loop_
_entity_poly.entity_id
_entity_poly.type
_entity_poly.pdbx_seq_one_letter_code
_entity_poly.pdbx_strand_id
1 'polypeptide(L)'
;QGAQIAFVGFDELTHFSERQFWYLLSRNRSTSGVKPYVRATTNPDADSWVVKLIDWWIDPATGLALPARGGVLRWFVRVHGKLVWADSAEALRALHPASRPKSLTFVPASLADNAVLEAADPDYRANLEALPPVERERLLAGNWKIRAAARALFRREWFPVVAAAPAGGRVVRAWDLAATEKKALGDDPDWTASVRIRRVPDDADSRAATFYIETASRVRGTPATVEAMILNTASQDGTGVAIRLPQDPGQAGKAQAATYVRKLAGHEVKAAPVTGDKVSRAGPASAQAEAGNIRLVRGAWNDDFLDELEAFPVGRHDDWVDALADAINELALGASYTLANL
;
A
#
# COMPACT_ATOMS: atom_id res chain seq x y z
N GLN A 1 0.96 -32.00 -3.73
CA GLN A 1 1.26 -31.29 -4.99
C GLN A 1 0.62 -31.92 -6.24
N GLY A 2 0.27 -33.23 -6.23
CA GLY A 2 -0.34 -33.95 -7.37
C GLY A 2 -1.86 -34.17 -7.33
N ALA A 3 -2.60 -33.51 -6.43
CA ALA A 3 -4.04 -33.72 -6.26
C ALA A 3 -4.83 -33.48 -7.56
N GLN A 4 -5.91 -34.24 -7.73
CA GLN A 4 -6.89 -34.10 -8.80
C GLN A 4 -8.21 -33.63 -8.20
N ILE A 5 -8.65 -32.44 -8.57
CA ILE A 5 -9.81 -31.80 -7.96
C ILE A 5 -10.78 -31.42 -9.08
N ALA A 6 -11.94 -32.07 -9.12
CA ALA A 6 -12.95 -31.77 -10.15
C ALA A 6 -13.67 -30.44 -9.89
N PHE A 7 -13.78 -30.03 -8.62
CA PHE A 7 -14.42 -28.77 -8.25
C PHE A 7 -13.57 -27.99 -7.25
N VAL A 8 -13.25 -26.74 -7.57
CA VAL A 8 -12.62 -25.81 -6.63
C VAL A 8 -13.58 -24.65 -6.41
N GLY A 9 -14.02 -24.47 -5.17
CA GLY A 9 -14.79 -23.31 -4.73
C GLY A 9 -13.88 -22.32 -4.00
N PHE A 10 -13.99 -21.04 -4.33
CA PHE A 10 -13.45 -19.95 -3.53
C PHE A 10 -14.60 -19.15 -2.95
N ASP A 11 -14.49 -18.84 -1.67
CA ASP A 11 -15.33 -17.83 -1.03
C ASP A 11 -14.43 -16.66 -0.65
N GLU A 12 -14.91 -15.43 -0.85
CA GLU A 12 -14.12 -14.20 -0.79
C GLU A 12 -12.80 -14.28 -1.56
N LEU A 13 -12.88 -14.52 -2.88
CA LEU A 13 -11.71 -14.65 -3.75
C LEU A 13 -10.73 -13.47 -3.65
N THR A 14 -11.20 -12.26 -3.38
CA THR A 14 -10.35 -11.07 -3.20
C THR A 14 -9.36 -11.21 -2.05
N HIS A 15 -9.64 -12.03 -1.03
CA HIS A 15 -8.74 -12.31 0.09
C HIS A 15 -7.61 -13.31 -0.24
N PHE A 16 -7.69 -14.00 -1.39
CA PHE A 16 -6.65 -14.91 -1.85
C PHE A 16 -5.67 -14.20 -2.76
N SER A 17 -4.39 -14.54 -2.65
CA SER A 17 -3.39 -14.10 -3.61
C SER A 17 -3.63 -14.70 -4.99
N GLU A 18 -3.30 -13.94 -6.04
CA GLU A 18 -3.34 -14.41 -7.42
C GLU A 18 -2.57 -15.74 -7.59
N ARG A 19 -1.43 -15.88 -6.90
CA ARG A 19 -0.61 -17.09 -6.90
C ARG A 19 -1.39 -18.31 -6.39
N GLN A 20 -2.15 -18.19 -5.30
CA GLN A 20 -2.95 -19.28 -4.75
C GLN A 20 -4.02 -19.74 -5.73
N PHE A 21 -4.74 -18.80 -6.36
CA PHE A 21 -5.76 -19.11 -7.35
C PHE A 21 -5.20 -19.91 -8.53
N TRP A 22 -4.15 -19.40 -9.18
CA TRP A 22 -3.57 -20.09 -10.34
C TRP A 22 -2.91 -21.42 -9.98
N TYR A 23 -2.33 -21.50 -8.78
CA TYR A 23 -1.78 -22.75 -8.28
C TYR A 23 -2.89 -23.80 -8.14
N LEU A 24 -4.02 -23.48 -7.50
CA LEU A 24 -5.15 -24.42 -7.39
C LEU A 24 -5.77 -24.75 -8.75
N LEU A 25 -5.85 -23.80 -9.67
CA LEU A 25 -6.35 -24.04 -11.03
C LEU A 25 -5.52 -25.10 -11.77
N SER A 26 -4.23 -25.23 -11.50
CA SER A 26 -3.38 -26.28 -12.10
C SER A 26 -3.71 -27.71 -11.60
N ARG A 27 -4.51 -27.83 -10.54
CA ARG A 27 -4.99 -29.10 -9.95
C ARG A 27 -6.46 -29.34 -10.28
N ASN A 28 -7.11 -28.41 -10.96
CA ASN A 28 -8.46 -28.54 -11.48
C ASN A 28 -8.46 -29.47 -12.71
N ARG A 29 -8.38 -30.77 -12.43
CA ARG A 29 -8.29 -31.87 -13.38
C ARG A 29 -9.02 -33.09 -12.82
N SER A 30 -9.53 -33.94 -13.70
CA SER A 30 -10.31 -35.11 -13.33
C SER A 30 -10.07 -36.26 -14.30
N THR A 31 -9.99 -37.48 -13.76
CA THR A 31 -10.06 -38.74 -14.52
C THR A 31 -11.39 -39.47 -14.34
N SER A 32 -12.33 -38.92 -13.55
CA SER A 32 -13.61 -39.56 -13.23
C SER A 32 -14.72 -39.31 -14.27
N GLY A 33 -14.41 -38.57 -15.35
CA GLY A 33 -15.40 -38.12 -16.35
C GLY A 33 -16.13 -36.83 -15.98
N VAL A 34 -16.07 -36.38 -14.72
CA VAL A 34 -16.61 -35.07 -14.31
C VAL A 34 -15.74 -33.96 -14.88
N LYS A 35 -16.34 -33.07 -15.68
CA LYS A 35 -15.64 -31.90 -16.25
C LYS A 35 -15.18 -30.99 -15.10
N PRO A 36 -13.87 -30.73 -14.97
CA PRO A 36 -13.35 -29.85 -13.93
C PRO A 36 -13.84 -28.41 -14.10
N TYR A 37 -14.24 -27.78 -13.00
CA TYR A 37 -14.60 -26.36 -13.01
C TYR A 37 -14.24 -25.67 -11.69
N VAL A 38 -14.17 -24.34 -11.74
CA VAL A 38 -13.93 -23.47 -10.60
C VAL A 38 -15.12 -22.53 -10.46
N ARG A 39 -15.54 -22.26 -9.22
CA ARG A 39 -16.50 -21.20 -8.89
C ARG A 39 -15.93 -20.34 -7.78
N ALA A 40 -16.16 -19.05 -7.86
CA ALA A 40 -15.72 -18.08 -6.87
C ALA A 40 -16.83 -17.10 -6.55
N THR A 41 -17.00 -16.79 -5.26
CA THR A 41 -17.81 -15.68 -4.74
C THR A 41 -16.87 -14.68 -4.10
N THR A 42 -17.21 -13.39 -4.19
CA THR A 42 -16.42 -12.34 -3.56
C THR A 42 -17.14 -10.99 -3.63
N ASN A 43 -16.85 -10.13 -2.66
CA ASN A 43 -17.22 -8.71 -2.73
C ASN A 43 -16.20 -7.88 -3.54
N PRO A 44 -16.59 -6.72 -4.09
CA PRO A 44 -15.69 -5.87 -4.86
C PRO A 44 -14.53 -5.31 -4.02
N ASP A 45 -13.34 -5.31 -4.60
CA ASP A 45 -12.15 -4.67 -4.04
C ASP A 45 -11.30 -4.08 -5.18
N ALA A 46 -11.08 -2.77 -5.14
CA ALA A 46 -10.38 -2.01 -6.17
C ALA A 46 -8.86 -2.26 -6.19
N ASP A 47 -8.31 -2.85 -5.12
CA ASP A 47 -6.88 -3.13 -4.98
C ASP A 47 -6.56 -4.62 -5.21
N SER A 48 -7.59 -5.47 -5.25
CA SER A 48 -7.46 -6.89 -5.54
C SER A 48 -7.06 -7.17 -6.99
N TRP A 49 -6.30 -8.26 -7.21
CA TRP A 49 -5.99 -8.75 -8.55
C TRP A 49 -7.24 -9.21 -9.34
N VAL A 50 -8.35 -9.49 -8.64
CA VAL A 50 -9.60 -9.93 -9.25
C VAL A 50 -10.19 -8.84 -10.17
N VAL A 51 -10.08 -7.55 -9.83
CA VAL A 51 -10.58 -6.47 -10.70
C VAL A 51 -9.92 -6.49 -12.08
N LYS A 52 -8.64 -6.87 -12.15
CA LYS A 52 -7.90 -7.02 -13.42
C LYS A 52 -8.35 -8.26 -14.19
N LEU A 53 -8.70 -9.34 -13.49
CA LEU A 53 -9.23 -10.56 -14.10
C LEU A 53 -10.59 -10.30 -14.77
N ILE A 54 -11.43 -9.47 -14.15
CA ILE A 54 -12.79 -9.20 -14.61
C ILE A 54 -12.97 -7.84 -15.32
N ASP A 55 -11.89 -7.12 -15.62
CA ASP A 55 -11.94 -5.74 -16.10
C ASP A 55 -12.83 -5.55 -17.35
N TRP A 56 -12.88 -6.55 -18.25
CA TRP A 56 -13.75 -6.49 -19.43
C TRP A 56 -15.25 -6.41 -19.09
N TRP A 57 -15.68 -6.94 -17.95
CA TRP A 57 -17.07 -6.88 -17.51
C TRP A 57 -17.41 -5.60 -16.74
N ILE A 58 -16.41 -4.78 -16.40
CA ILE A 58 -16.57 -3.58 -15.57
C ILE A 58 -16.49 -2.32 -16.43
N ASP A 59 -17.40 -1.38 -16.20
CA ASP A 59 -17.36 -0.06 -16.80
C ASP A 59 -16.16 0.72 -16.25
N PRO A 60 -15.23 1.19 -17.09
CA PRO A 60 -14.06 1.93 -16.64
C PRO A 60 -14.38 3.30 -16.03
N ALA A 61 -15.50 3.94 -16.41
CA ALA A 61 -15.87 5.26 -15.91
C ALA A 61 -16.58 5.19 -14.55
N THR A 62 -17.47 4.21 -14.37
CA THR A 62 -18.29 4.12 -13.15
C THR A 62 -17.76 3.11 -12.14
N GLY A 63 -17.00 2.11 -12.59
CA GLY A 63 -16.55 0.99 -11.75
C GLY A 63 -17.62 -0.08 -11.50
N LEU A 64 -18.81 0.07 -12.08
CA LEU A 64 -19.91 -0.88 -11.96
C LEU A 64 -19.83 -1.95 -13.05
N ALA A 65 -20.46 -3.10 -12.82
CA ALA A 65 -20.58 -4.12 -13.86
C ALA A 65 -21.42 -3.62 -15.04
N LEU A 66 -20.97 -3.90 -16.26
CA LEU A 66 -21.73 -3.63 -17.49
C LEU A 66 -22.84 -4.68 -17.64
N PRO A 67 -24.13 -4.32 -17.54
CA PRO A 67 -25.22 -5.32 -17.54
C PRO A 67 -25.23 -6.19 -18.80
N ALA A 68 -24.95 -5.60 -19.96
CA ALA A 68 -24.88 -6.31 -21.24
C ALA A 68 -23.74 -7.34 -21.34
N ARG A 69 -22.75 -7.28 -20.44
CA ARG A 69 -21.62 -8.22 -20.39
C ARG A 69 -21.77 -9.27 -19.30
N GLY A 70 -22.64 -9.04 -18.31
CA GLY A 70 -22.89 -10.00 -17.23
C GLY A 70 -23.26 -11.39 -17.78
N GLY A 71 -22.60 -12.43 -17.30
CA GLY A 71 -22.80 -13.80 -17.75
C GLY A 71 -22.18 -14.15 -19.09
N VAL A 72 -21.66 -13.19 -19.87
CA VAL A 72 -21.00 -13.46 -21.16
C VAL A 72 -19.71 -14.24 -20.94
N LEU A 73 -19.60 -15.38 -21.63
CA LEU A 73 -18.43 -16.25 -21.59
C LEU A 73 -17.30 -15.66 -22.43
N ARG A 74 -16.13 -15.48 -21.82
CA ARG A 74 -14.90 -15.04 -22.48
C ARG A 74 -13.83 -16.12 -22.37
N TRP A 75 -12.92 -16.14 -23.33
CA TRP A 75 -11.84 -17.12 -23.39
C TRP A 75 -10.49 -16.45 -23.20
N PHE A 76 -9.55 -17.16 -22.57
CA PHE A 76 -8.19 -16.70 -22.39
C PHE A 76 -7.15 -17.82 -22.46
N VAL A 77 -5.93 -17.44 -22.80
CA VAL A 77 -4.71 -18.21 -22.53
C VAL A 77 -3.80 -17.42 -21.62
N ARG A 78 -2.92 -18.11 -20.89
CA ARG A 78 -1.89 -17.47 -20.06
C ARG A 78 -0.51 -17.77 -20.62
N VAL A 79 0.14 -16.76 -21.17
CA VAL A 79 1.44 -16.87 -21.84
C VAL A 79 2.44 -15.98 -21.12
N HIS A 80 3.55 -16.56 -20.65
CA HIS A 80 4.58 -15.86 -19.85
C HIS A 80 3.99 -15.03 -18.68
N GLY A 81 2.98 -15.58 -18.00
CA GLY A 81 2.31 -14.93 -16.87
C GLY A 81 1.20 -13.95 -17.22
N LYS A 82 1.09 -13.50 -18.48
CA LYS A 82 0.08 -12.54 -18.95
C LYS A 82 -1.16 -13.24 -19.52
N LEU A 83 -2.34 -12.66 -19.30
CA LEU A 83 -3.60 -13.14 -19.87
C LEU A 83 -3.83 -12.51 -21.25
N VAL A 84 -4.12 -13.35 -22.24
CA VAL A 84 -4.55 -12.93 -23.58
C VAL A 84 -5.99 -13.39 -23.75
N TRP A 85 -6.89 -12.46 -24.03
CA TRP A 85 -8.34 -12.69 -24.09
C TRP A 85 -8.88 -12.69 -25.53
N ALA A 86 -9.94 -13.46 -25.76
CA ALA A 86 -10.73 -13.43 -27.00
C ALA A 86 -12.19 -13.85 -26.73
N ASP A 87 -13.04 -13.69 -27.75
CA ASP A 87 -14.45 -14.09 -27.71
C ASP A 87 -14.67 -15.59 -27.98
N SER A 88 -13.67 -16.30 -28.50
CA SER A 88 -13.76 -17.74 -28.77
C SER A 88 -12.46 -18.49 -28.47
N ALA A 89 -12.58 -19.79 -28.21
CA ALA A 89 -11.42 -20.67 -28.02
C ALA A 89 -10.62 -20.80 -29.32
N GLU A 90 -11.31 -20.83 -30.46
CA GLU A 90 -10.75 -21.01 -31.79
C GLU A 90 -9.80 -19.87 -32.16
N ALA A 91 -10.18 -18.62 -31.86
CA ALA A 91 -9.32 -17.44 -32.07
C ALA A 91 -8.01 -17.55 -31.28
N LEU A 92 -8.07 -18.04 -30.03
CA LEU A 92 -6.88 -18.21 -29.19
C LEU A 92 -6.03 -19.40 -29.62
N ARG A 93 -6.63 -20.48 -30.12
CA ARG A 93 -5.87 -21.62 -30.68
C ARG A 93 -5.12 -21.20 -31.95
N ALA A 94 -5.67 -20.32 -32.76
CA ALA A 94 -5.00 -19.78 -33.94
C ALA A 94 -3.80 -18.90 -33.57
N LEU A 95 -3.95 -18.01 -32.58
CA LEU A 95 -2.89 -17.11 -32.11
C LEU A 95 -1.82 -17.81 -31.25
N HIS A 96 -2.24 -18.81 -30.45
CA HIS A 96 -1.40 -19.50 -29.48
C HIS A 96 -1.61 -21.03 -29.54
N PRO A 97 -1.17 -21.71 -30.61
CA PRO A 97 -1.44 -23.13 -30.84
C PRO A 97 -0.87 -24.07 -29.78
N ALA A 98 0.21 -23.66 -29.10
CA ALA A 98 0.81 -24.42 -28.00
C ALA A 98 0.04 -24.31 -26.68
N SER A 99 -0.92 -23.40 -26.57
CA SER A 99 -1.69 -23.14 -25.34
C SER A 99 -3.10 -23.68 -25.45
N ARG A 100 -3.63 -24.22 -24.34
CA ARG A 100 -5.03 -24.62 -24.25
C ARG A 100 -5.87 -23.48 -23.65
N PRO A 101 -6.86 -22.93 -24.38
CA PRO A 101 -7.73 -21.89 -23.85
C PRO A 101 -8.54 -22.36 -22.65
N LYS A 102 -8.77 -21.45 -21.72
CA LYS A 102 -9.73 -21.57 -20.62
C LYS A 102 -10.82 -20.53 -20.80
N SER A 103 -11.99 -20.78 -20.23
CA SER A 103 -13.11 -19.84 -20.26
C SER A 103 -13.39 -19.28 -18.87
N LEU A 104 -13.87 -18.06 -18.80
CA LEU A 104 -14.35 -17.39 -17.60
C LEU A 104 -15.61 -16.60 -17.92
N THR A 105 -16.54 -16.56 -16.98
CA THR A 105 -17.68 -15.64 -16.99
C THR A 105 -17.78 -14.98 -15.63
N PHE A 106 -18.22 -13.72 -15.62
CA PHE A 106 -18.51 -12.97 -14.42
C PHE A 106 -20.01 -12.70 -14.38
N VAL A 107 -20.65 -13.09 -13.28
CA VAL A 107 -22.08 -12.84 -13.03
C VAL A 107 -22.14 -11.79 -11.92
N PRO A 108 -22.51 -10.54 -12.24
CA PRO A 108 -22.73 -9.55 -11.19
C PRO A 108 -23.92 -9.98 -10.34
N ALA A 109 -23.82 -9.76 -9.04
CA ALA A 109 -24.90 -9.96 -8.09
C ALA A 109 -25.02 -8.70 -7.23
N SER A 110 -26.26 -8.37 -6.89
CA SER A 110 -26.65 -7.24 -6.07
C SER A 110 -27.61 -7.70 -4.98
N LEU A 111 -27.84 -6.87 -3.96
CA LEU A 111 -28.84 -7.17 -2.93
C LEU A 111 -30.23 -7.38 -3.52
N ALA A 112 -30.58 -6.65 -4.58
CA ALA A 112 -31.86 -6.76 -5.28
C ALA A 112 -32.08 -8.14 -5.95
N ASP A 113 -31.00 -8.89 -6.22
CA ASP A 113 -31.09 -10.25 -6.75
C ASP A 113 -31.47 -11.28 -5.66
N ASN A 114 -31.42 -10.88 -4.37
CA ASN A 114 -31.70 -11.73 -3.22
C ASN A 114 -33.01 -11.34 -2.52
N ALA A 115 -34.13 -11.48 -3.24
CA ALA A 115 -35.47 -11.19 -2.73
C ALA A 115 -35.85 -11.95 -1.45
N VAL A 116 -35.24 -13.12 -1.20
CA VAL A 116 -35.47 -13.91 0.02
C VAL A 116 -34.83 -13.24 1.23
N LEU A 117 -33.59 -12.75 1.09
CA LEU A 117 -32.91 -12.06 2.18
C LEU A 117 -33.60 -10.73 2.50
N GLU A 118 -34.00 -9.96 1.50
CA GLU A 118 -34.71 -8.69 1.74
C GLU A 118 -36.06 -8.89 2.45
N ALA A 119 -36.76 -9.99 2.16
CA ALA A 119 -38.00 -10.32 2.86
C ALA A 119 -37.78 -10.82 4.29
N ALA A 120 -36.67 -11.51 4.56
CA ALA A 120 -36.35 -12.10 5.86
C ALA A 120 -35.66 -11.12 6.81
N ASP A 121 -34.86 -10.19 6.28
CA ASP A 121 -34.12 -9.17 7.02
C ASP A 121 -34.17 -7.82 6.28
N PRO A 122 -35.27 -7.06 6.43
CA PRO A 122 -35.43 -5.75 5.81
C PRO A 122 -34.39 -4.73 6.28
N ASP A 123 -33.84 -4.91 7.49
CA ASP A 123 -32.87 -4.00 8.10
C ASP A 123 -31.45 -4.19 7.51
N TYR A 124 -31.18 -5.32 6.85
CA TYR A 124 -29.89 -5.57 6.21
C TYR A 124 -29.50 -4.48 5.20
N ARG A 125 -30.46 -4.01 4.40
CA ARG A 125 -30.27 -2.88 3.49
C ARG A 125 -29.89 -1.60 4.24
N ALA A 126 -30.61 -1.29 5.32
CA ALA A 126 -30.35 -0.11 6.14
C ALA A 126 -28.95 -0.16 6.76
N ASN A 127 -28.49 -1.34 7.18
CA ASN A 127 -27.12 -1.54 7.69
C ASN A 127 -26.06 -1.26 6.62
N LEU A 128 -26.26 -1.73 5.37
CA LEU A 128 -25.36 -1.42 4.26
C LEU A 128 -25.40 0.07 3.88
N GLU A 129 -26.57 0.70 3.93
CA GLU A 129 -26.74 2.13 3.64
C GLU A 129 -26.08 3.05 4.68
N ALA A 130 -25.95 2.58 5.92
CA ALA A 130 -25.27 3.25 7.01
C ALA A 130 -23.72 3.17 6.94
N LEU A 131 -23.18 2.36 6.03
CA LEU A 131 -21.73 2.25 5.84
C LEU A 131 -21.13 3.56 5.29
N PRO A 132 -19.82 3.80 5.56
CA PRO A 132 -19.08 4.89 4.93
C PRO A 132 -19.23 4.85 3.39
N PRO A 133 -19.20 6.00 2.69
CA PRO A 133 -19.54 6.08 1.27
C PRO A 133 -18.85 5.05 0.37
N VAL A 134 -17.59 4.75 0.62
CA VAL A 134 -16.79 3.79 -0.17
C VAL A 134 -17.25 2.35 0.06
N GLU A 135 -17.39 1.96 1.33
CA GLU A 135 -17.83 0.62 1.72
C GLU A 135 -19.28 0.39 1.28
N ARG A 136 -20.13 1.41 1.40
CA ARG A 136 -21.48 1.39 0.86
C ARG A 136 -21.48 1.17 -0.65
N GLU A 137 -20.73 1.95 -1.42
CA GLU A 137 -20.67 1.78 -2.87
C GLU A 137 -20.09 0.43 -3.31
N ARG A 138 -19.12 -0.12 -2.55
CA ARG A 138 -18.58 -1.47 -2.81
C ARG A 138 -19.62 -2.55 -2.54
N LEU A 139 -20.17 -2.59 -1.33
CA LEU A 139 -20.99 -3.69 -0.86
C LEU A 139 -22.45 -3.60 -1.33
N LEU A 140 -23.00 -2.39 -1.46
CA LEU A 140 -24.39 -2.18 -1.88
C LEU A 140 -24.50 -2.04 -3.41
N ALA A 141 -23.66 -1.19 -4.02
CA ALA A 141 -23.74 -0.93 -5.46
C ALA A 141 -22.89 -1.89 -6.31
N GLY A 142 -22.00 -2.67 -5.69
CA GLY A 142 -21.13 -3.60 -6.41
C GLY A 142 -19.98 -2.91 -7.15
N ASN A 143 -19.48 -1.77 -6.65
CA ASN A 143 -18.47 -0.97 -7.34
C ASN A 143 -17.05 -1.52 -7.18
N TRP A 144 -16.45 -1.95 -8.29
CA TRP A 144 -15.13 -2.57 -8.37
C TRP A 144 -13.97 -1.58 -8.52
N LYS A 145 -14.24 -0.31 -8.81
CA LYS A 145 -13.18 0.69 -9.04
C LYS A 145 -13.23 1.84 -8.05
N ILE A 146 -14.28 1.95 -7.22
CA ILE A 146 -14.33 2.97 -6.18
C ILE A 146 -13.24 2.72 -5.13
N ARG A 147 -12.51 3.79 -4.88
CA ARG A 147 -11.57 3.91 -3.78
C ARG A 147 -12.14 4.94 -2.84
N ALA A 148 -11.68 4.92 -1.59
CA ALA A 148 -11.75 6.15 -0.81
C ALA A 148 -11.19 7.27 -1.68
N ALA A 149 -12.02 8.27 -1.94
CA ALA A 149 -11.51 9.58 -2.30
C ALA A 149 -10.67 9.94 -1.10
N ALA A 150 -9.38 9.62 -1.20
CA ALA A 150 -8.50 9.95 -0.13
C ALA A 150 -8.44 11.46 -0.16
N ARG A 151 -9.07 12.05 0.86
CA ARG A 151 -8.79 13.44 1.17
C ARG A 151 -7.28 13.53 1.25
N ALA A 152 -6.67 14.48 0.52
CA ALA A 152 -5.24 14.73 0.64
C ALA A 152 -4.92 14.76 2.14
N LEU A 153 -4.12 13.81 2.61
CA LEU A 153 -3.87 13.66 4.04
C LEU A 153 -3.07 14.84 4.56
N PHE A 154 -2.41 15.57 3.68
CA PHE A 154 -1.60 16.72 4.02
C PHE A 154 -2.02 17.90 3.15
N ARG A 155 -1.86 19.09 3.71
CA ARG A 155 -2.00 20.35 2.97
C ARG A 155 -0.78 21.20 3.20
N ARG A 156 -0.29 21.87 2.16
CA ARG A 156 0.92 22.71 2.26
C ARG A 156 0.80 23.76 3.35
N GLU A 157 -0.38 24.36 3.53
CA GLU A 157 -0.60 25.40 4.54
C GLU A 157 -0.43 24.92 5.98
N TRP A 158 -0.45 23.61 6.23
CA TRP A 158 -0.24 23.02 7.56
C TRP A 158 1.23 23.00 8.00
N PHE A 159 2.16 23.33 7.09
CA PHE A 159 3.59 23.28 7.34
C PHE A 159 4.23 24.67 7.28
N PRO A 160 4.03 25.52 8.30
CA PRO A 160 4.68 26.82 8.35
C PRO A 160 6.21 26.68 8.30
N VAL A 161 6.83 27.46 7.42
CA VAL A 161 8.28 27.43 7.19
C VAL A 161 8.98 28.35 8.18
N VAL A 162 9.96 27.83 8.91
CA VAL A 162 10.80 28.55 9.87
C VAL A 162 12.26 28.61 9.40
N ALA A 163 13.01 29.59 9.88
CA ALA A 163 14.42 29.75 9.50
C ALA A 163 15.33 28.66 10.09
N ALA A 164 15.06 28.21 11.31
CA ALA A 164 15.80 27.15 12.00
C ALA A 164 14.93 26.49 13.07
N ALA A 165 15.27 25.25 13.44
CA ALA A 165 14.71 24.60 14.61
C ALA A 165 15.40 25.11 15.90
N PRO A 166 14.69 25.23 17.04
CA PRO A 166 15.31 25.58 18.30
C PRO A 166 16.22 24.44 18.81
N ALA A 167 17.16 24.79 19.70
CA ALA A 167 18.05 23.82 20.33
C ALA A 167 17.30 22.92 21.33
N GLY A 168 17.88 21.75 21.63
CA GLY A 168 17.28 20.77 22.55
C GLY A 168 16.27 19.83 21.88
N GLY A 169 15.64 18.96 22.65
CA GLY A 169 14.70 17.96 22.13
C GLY A 169 15.37 16.70 21.53
N ARG A 170 14.54 15.70 21.21
CA ARG A 170 14.98 14.42 20.63
C ARG A 170 14.93 14.50 19.11
N VAL A 171 15.98 14.01 18.45
CA VAL A 171 16.09 14.02 16.98
C VAL A 171 16.08 12.59 16.47
N VAL A 172 15.24 12.35 15.47
CA VAL A 172 15.18 11.08 14.73
C VAL A 172 15.34 11.37 13.25
N ARG A 173 16.14 10.56 12.55
CA ARG A 173 16.09 10.43 11.09
C ARG A 173 15.48 9.09 10.74
N ALA A 174 14.35 9.10 10.06
CA ALA A 174 13.76 7.91 9.48
C ALA A 174 14.05 7.83 7.99
N TRP A 175 14.04 6.59 7.49
CA TRP A 175 14.28 6.27 6.08
C TRP A 175 13.12 5.49 5.51
N ASP A 176 12.88 5.66 4.21
CA ASP A 176 12.20 4.70 3.36
C ASP A 176 13.19 4.16 2.34
N LEU A 177 13.19 2.84 2.10
CA LEU A 177 14.25 2.17 1.35
C LEU A 177 13.72 1.55 0.05
N ALA A 178 13.99 2.21 -1.07
CA ALA A 178 13.94 1.59 -2.40
C ALA A 178 15.32 1.07 -2.85
N ALA A 179 15.35 0.01 -3.68
CA ALA A 179 16.59 -0.56 -4.21
C ALA A 179 16.63 -0.64 -5.76
N THR A 180 15.71 0.05 -6.44
CA THR A 180 15.54 -0.05 -7.89
C THR A 180 16.16 1.15 -8.61
N GLU A 181 17.11 0.90 -9.51
CA GLU A 181 17.71 1.94 -10.35
C GLU A 181 16.81 2.35 -11.51
N LYS A 182 16.94 3.61 -11.95
CA LYS A 182 16.35 4.08 -13.19
C LYS A 182 17.18 3.56 -14.38
N LYS A 183 16.64 2.61 -15.16
CA LYS A 183 17.39 1.92 -16.22
C LYS A 183 17.13 2.50 -17.61
N ALA A 184 15.97 3.11 -17.86
CA ALA A 184 15.61 3.67 -19.15
C ALA A 184 14.94 5.06 -19.05
N LEU A 185 14.92 5.78 -20.18
CA LEU A 185 14.16 7.03 -20.34
C LEU A 185 12.65 6.70 -20.28
N GLY A 186 12.01 7.01 -19.16
CA GLY A 186 10.60 6.66 -18.88
C GLY A 186 10.41 5.76 -17.65
N ASP A 187 11.48 5.15 -17.13
CA ASP A 187 11.44 4.45 -15.85
C ASP A 187 11.33 5.45 -14.69
N ASP A 188 10.46 5.14 -13.73
CA ASP A 188 10.21 5.96 -12.56
C ASP A 188 10.14 5.06 -11.30
N PRO A 189 11.29 4.48 -10.89
CA PRO A 189 11.35 3.62 -9.71
C PRO A 189 11.18 4.41 -8.42
N ASP A 190 10.82 3.74 -7.33
CA ASP A 190 10.69 4.36 -6.01
C ASP A 190 12.02 4.98 -5.52
N TRP A 191 11.93 5.99 -4.66
CA TRP A 191 13.11 6.63 -4.09
C TRP A 191 13.50 5.98 -2.76
N THR A 192 14.79 5.92 -2.47
CA THR A 192 15.19 5.92 -1.07
C THR A 192 15.03 7.34 -0.55
N ALA A 193 14.20 7.53 0.45
CA ALA A 193 13.93 8.83 1.06
C ALA A 193 14.35 8.84 2.54
N SER A 194 14.67 10.03 3.06
CA SER A 194 14.89 10.22 4.48
C SER A 194 14.31 11.54 4.97
N VAL A 195 13.81 11.54 6.20
CA VAL A 195 13.28 12.72 6.88
C VAL A 195 13.87 12.79 8.27
N ARG A 196 14.48 13.93 8.61
CA ARG A 196 15.02 14.23 9.95
C ARG A 196 14.08 15.17 10.68
N ILE A 197 13.65 14.77 11.87
CA ILE A 197 12.69 15.50 12.69
C ILE A 197 13.24 15.68 14.09
N ARG A 198 13.13 16.90 14.61
CA ARG A 198 13.35 17.22 16.02
C ARG A 198 12.01 17.38 16.73
N ARG A 199 11.76 16.62 17.79
CA ARG A 199 10.66 16.85 18.72
C ARG A 199 11.14 17.74 19.86
N VAL A 200 10.53 18.90 20.00
CA VAL A 200 10.81 19.86 21.08
C VAL A 200 9.57 19.94 21.99
N PRO A 201 9.63 19.39 23.21
CA PRO A 201 8.56 19.51 24.19
C PRO A 201 8.27 20.98 24.52
N ASP A 202 7.01 21.31 24.77
CA ASP A 202 6.62 22.67 25.19
C ASP A 202 7.10 22.97 26.62
N ASP A 203 7.16 21.93 27.46
CA ASP A 203 7.81 21.93 28.78
C ASP A 203 8.42 20.55 29.07
N ALA A 204 9.18 20.42 30.18
CA ALA A 204 9.97 19.23 30.48
C ALA A 204 9.14 17.93 30.62
N ASP A 205 7.86 18.03 31.00
CA ASP A 205 7.00 16.89 31.32
C ASP A 205 5.82 16.74 30.35
N SER A 206 5.68 17.65 29.38
CA SER A 206 4.54 17.67 28.47
C SER A 206 4.62 16.64 27.35
N ARG A 207 3.47 16.00 27.13
CA ARG A 207 3.19 15.22 25.91
C ARG A 207 3.07 16.13 24.69
N ALA A 208 2.67 17.39 24.87
CA ALA A 208 2.64 18.40 23.82
C ALA A 208 4.07 18.77 23.41
N ALA A 209 4.27 18.85 22.10
CA ALA A 209 5.55 19.18 21.52
C ALA A 209 5.35 19.72 20.11
N THR A 210 6.30 20.54 19.69
CA THR A 210 6.45 20.90 18.30
C THR A 210 7.45 19.98 17.61
N PHE A 211 7.11 19.56 16.40
CA PHE A 211 7.98 18.78 15.51
C PHE A 211 8.57 19.69 14.44
N TYR A 212 9.88 19.72 14.33
CA TYR A 212 10.60 20.47 13.30
C TYR A 212 11.19 19.50 12.30
N ILE A 213 10.73 19.54 11.05
CA ILE A 213 11.34 18.80 9.95
C ILE A 213 12.57 19.58 9.53
N GLU A 214 13.75 19.12 9.95
CA GLU A 214 15.03 19.81 9.77
C GLU A 214 15.56 19.64 8.34
N THR A 215 15.47 18.43 7.80
CA THR A 215 15.91 18.11 6.43
C THR A 215 15.13 16.93 5.87
N ALA A 216 14.80 16.96 4.57
CA ALA A 216 14.41 15.79 3.80
C ALA A 216 15.37 15.59 2.62
N SER A 217 15.63 14.34 2.27
CA SER A 217 16.55 13.99 1.17
C SER A 217 16.08 12.73 0.47
N ARG A 218 16.43 12.54 -0.80
CA ARG A 218 16.12 11.31 -1.55
C ARG A 218 17.22 10.95 -2.53
N VAL A 219 17.37 9.65 -2.83
CA VAL A 219 18.27 9.13 -3.85
C VAL A 219 17.63 7.97 -4.62
N ARG A 220 17.98 7.85 -5.90
CA ARG A 220 17.71 6.67 -6.73
C ARG A 220 19.05 6.13 -7.19
N GLY A 221 19.34 4.87 -6.87
CA GLY A 221 20.61 4.25 -7.24
C GLY A 221 20.71 2.80 -6.77
N THR A 222 21.84 2.17 -7.07
CA THR A 222 22.15 0.82 -6.59
C THR A 222 22.02 0.72 -5.06
N PRO A 223 21.88 -0.51 -4.52
CA PRO A 223 22.02 -0.76 -3.08
C PRO A 223 23.30 -0.17 -2.47
N ALA A 224 24.41 -0.13 -3.22
CA ALA A 224 25.66 0.50 -2.76
C ALA A 224 25.54 2.03 -2.64
N THR A 225 24.81 2.67 -3.56
CA THR A 225 24.54 4.13 -3.51
C THR A 225 23.66 4.48 -2.31
N VAL A 226 22.61 3.69 -2.08
CA VAL A 226 21.71 3.82 -0.94
C VAL A 226 22.48 3.65 0.38
N GLU A 227 23.28 2.60 0.49
CA GLU A 227 24.11 2.37 1.67
C GLU A 227 25.09 3.52 1.92
N ALA A 228 25.79 3.99 0.89
CA ALA A 228 26.70 5.12 1.01
C ALA A 228 25.98 6.39 1.47
N MET A 229 24.78 6.66 0.95
CA MET A 229 23.96 7.79 1.40
C MET A 229 23.60 7.67 2.88
N ILE A 230 23.16 6.51 3.35
CA ILE A 230 22.78 6.30 4.76
C ILE A 230 23.98 6.54 5.68
N LEU A 231 25.14 5.95 5.38
CA LEU A 231 26.34 6.08 6.20
C LEU A 231 26.87 7.53 6.23
N ASN A 232 26.90 8.19 5.07
CA ASN A 232 27.35 9.58 4.98
C ASN A 232 26.42 10.53 5.73
N THR A 233 25.09 10.35 5.58
CA THR A 233 24.10 11.16 6.29
C THR A 233 24.18 10.93 7.79
N ALA A 234 24.31 9.68 8.25
CA ALA A 234 24.50 9.38 9.68
C ALA A 234 25.75 10.05 10.24
N SER A 235 26.87 10.01 9.50
CA SER A 235 28.11 10.68 9.91
C SER A 235 27.96 12.20 10.01
N GLN A 236 27.17 12.83 9.12
CA GLN A 236 26.92 14.28 9.14
C GLN A 236 25.95 14.68 10.26
N ASP A 237 24.96 13.83 10.56
CA ASP A 237 24.00 14.04 11.63
C ASP A 237 24.64 13.95 13.02
N GLY A 238 25.66 13.10 13.16
CA GLY A 238 26.32 12.79 14.43
C GLY A 238 25.54 11.77 15.26
N THR A 239 26.10 11.41 16.41
CA THR A 239 25.57 10.33 17.27
C THR A 239 24.34 10.75 18.09
N GLY A 240 24.04 12.05 18.17
CA GLY A 240 22.86 12.57 18.86
C GLY A 240 21.54 12.43 18.09
N VAL A 241 21.57 11.84 16.89
CA VAL A 241 20.40 11.58 16.06
C VAL A 241 20.12 10.08 16.03
N ALA A 242 18.94 9.69 16.50
CA ALA A 242 18.48 8.30 16.39
C ALA A 242 18.08 7.98 14.95
N ILE A 243 18.38 6.78 14.49
CA ILE A 243 18.16 6.35 13.11
C ILE A 243 17.07 5.27 13.09
N ARG A 244 15.99 5.52 12.35
CA ARG A 244 14.88 4.58 12.14
C ARG A 244 14.96 4.01 10.73
N LEU A 245 15.09 2.69 10.60
CA LEU A 245 15.19 1.96 9.33
C LEU A 245 14.03 0.97 9.16
N PRO A 246 13.33 0.94 8.02
CA PRO A 246 12.27 -0.03 7.78
C PRO A 246 12.88 -1.43 7.68
N GLN A 247 12.18 -2.43 8.20
CA GLN A 247 12.61 -3.83 8.11
C GLN A 247 11.53 -4.65 7.41
N ASP A 248 11.81 -5.11 6.20
CA ASP A 248 10.93 -6.06 5.53
C ASP A 248 10.83 -7.37 6.32
N PRO A 249 9.64 -8.01 6.36
CA PRO A 249 9.41 -9.22 7.15
C PRO A 249 10.22 -10.43 6.65
N GLY A 250 10.68 -10.39 5.41
CA GLY A 250 11.47 -11.46 4.78
C GLY A 250 12.89 -11.61 5.34
N GLN A 251 13.50 -12.78 5.10
CA GLN A 251 14.86 -13.08 5.56
C GLN A 251 15.89 -12.04 5.06
N ALA A 252 15.75 -11.59 3.81
CA ALA A 252 16.63 -10.58 3.22
C ALA A 252 16.53 -9.23 3.96
N GLY A 253 15.32 -8.78 4.31
CA GLY A 253 15.10 -7.54 5.07
C GLY A 253 15.70 -7.60 6.47
N LYS A 254 15.52 -8.72 7.19
CA LYS A 254 16.14 -8.95 8.50
C LYS A 254 17.68 -8.96 8.42
N ALA A 255 18.24 -9.57 7.39
CA ALA A 255 19.69 -9.58 7.17
C ALA A 255 20.22 -8.16 6.84
N GLN A 256 19.51 -7.42 6.00
CA GLN A 256 19.86 -6.03 5.66
C GLN A 256 19.82 -5.12 6.90
N ALA A 257 18.75 -5.21 7.70
CA ALA A 257 18.64 -4.50 8.97
C ALA A 257 19.82 -4.80 9.91
N ALA A 258 20.18 -6.08 10.08
CA ALA A 258 21.32 -6.48 10.90
C ALA A 258 22.66 -5.93 10.36
N THR A 259 22.83 -5.85 9.05
CA THR A 259 24.00 -5.25 8.42
C THR A 259 24.08 -3.75 8.71
N TYR A 260 22.98 -3.00 8.54
CA TYR A 260 22.99 -1.57 8.83
C TYR A 260 23.25 -1.27 10.29
N VAL A 261 22.65 -2.02 11.22
CA VAL A 261 22.92 -1.88 12.67
C VAL A 261 24.41 -2.07 12.98
N ARG A 262 25.09 -3.01 12.32
CA ARG A 262 26.54 -3.20 12.48
C ARG A 262 27.37 -2.06 11.90
N LYS A 263 27.00 -1.56 10.71
CA LYS A 263 27.76 -0.52 10.00
C LYS A 263 27.60 0.87 10.65
N LEU A 264 26.47 1.12 11.30
CA LEU A 264 26.15 2.36 12.01
C LEU A 264 26.55 2.31 13.50
N ALA A 265 27.59 1.57 13.84
CA ALA A 265 28.09 1.48 15.21
C ALA A 265 28.39 2.88 15.78
N GLY A 266 27.89 3.15 16.99
CA GLY A 266 27.98 4.46 17.63
C GLY A 266 26.73 5.33 17.48
N HIS A 267 25.78 4.94 16.64
CA HIS A 267 24.46 5.57 16.54
C HIS A 267 23.38 4.75 17.25
N GLU A 268 22.34 5.40 17.77
CA GLU A 268 21.11 4.73 18.19
C GLU A 268 20.34 4.32 16.93
N VAL A 269 20.34 3.02 16.58
CA VAL A 269 19.67 2.51 15.38
C VAL A 269 18.53 1.58 15.75
N LYS A 270 17.35 1.84 15.19
CA LYS A 270 16.17 0.99 15.33
C LYS A 270 15.67 0.54 13.96
N ALA A 271 15.87 -0.73 13.66
CA ALA A 271 15.23 -1.40 12.55
C ALA A 271 13.93 -2.05 13.03
N ALA A 272 12.79 -1.66 12.47
CA ALA A 272 11.49 -2.17 12.88
C ALA A 272 10.60 -2.52 11.69
N PRO A 273 9.80 -3.60 11.80
CA PRO A 273 8.83 -3.99 10.77
C PRO A 273 7.85 -2.86 10.49
N VAL A 274 7.55 -2.68 9.21
CA VAL A 274 6.52 -1.76 8.78
C VAL A 274 5.20 -2.53 8.74
N THR A 275 4.26 -2.18 9.61
CA THR A 275 2.95 -2.85 9.77
C THR A 275 1.81 -1.86 9.60
N GLY A 276 0.69 -2.31 9.04
CA GLY A 276 -0.46 -1.46 8.72
C GLY A 276 -0.35 -0.81 7.34
N ASP A 277 -1.49 -0.40 6.79
CA ASP A 277 -1.56 0.29 5.51
C ASP A 277 -0.95 1.70 5.61
N LYS A 278 -0.48 2.22 4.46
CA LYS A 278 0.26 3.49 4.40
C LYS A 278 -0.56 4.68 4.91
N VAL A 279 -1.85 4.71 4.61
CA VAL A 279 -2.76 5.79 5.03
C VAL A 279 -2.90 5.80 6.55
N SER A 280 -3.15 4.65 7.16
CA SER A 280 -3.22 4.52 8.62
C SER A 280 -1.92 4.91 9.31
N ARG A 281 -0.75 4.56 8.74
CA ARG A 281 0.57 4.95 9.30
C ARG A 281 0.82 6.45 9.22
N ALA A 282 0.36 7.11 8.16
CA ALA A 282 0.51 8.55 7.96
C ALA A 282 -0.50 9.37 8.78
N GLY A 283 -1.58 8.76 9.26
CA GLY A 283 -2.63 9.40 10.06
C GLY A 283 -2.12 10.23 11.25
N PRO A 284 -1.23 9.69 12.12
CA PRO A 284 -0.63 10.46 13.21
C PRO A 284 0.13 11.70 12.74
N ALA A 285 0.91 11.61 11.65
CA ALA A 285 1.65 12.75 11.10
C ALA A 285 0.71 13.81 10.53
N SER A 286 -0.34 13.38 9.82
CA SER A 286 -1.40 14.25 9.28
C SER A 286 -2.13 15.01 10.40
N ALA A 287 -2.52 14.33 11.48
CA ALA A 287 -3.17 14.96 12.63
C ALA A 287 -2.27 16.00 13.31
N GLN A 288 -0.96 15.73 13.45
CA GLN A 288 -0.02 16.70 14.01
C GLN A 288 0.19 17.91 13.09
N ALA A 289 0.21 17.70 11.78
CA ALA A 289 0.30 18.80 10.80
C ALA A 289 -0.96 19.68 10.85
N GLU A 290 -2.15 19.07 10.78
CA GLU A 290 -3.43 19.78 10.83
C GLU A 290 -3.60 20.59 12.12
N ALA A 291 -3.12 20.07 13.25
CA ALA A 291 -3.11 20.78 14.53
C ALA A 291 -2.08 21.94 14.62
N GLY A 292 -1.24 22.12 13.59
CA GLY A 292 -0.21 23.17 13.56
C GLY A 292 1.05 22.84 14.37
N ASN A 293 1.27 21.55 14.70
CA ASN A 293 2.40 21.11 15.53
C ASN A 293 3.65 20.77 14.72
N ILE A 294 3.56 20.71 13.38
CA ILE A 294 4.70 20.45 12.51
C ILE A 294 5.17 21.74 11.84
N ARG A 295 6.47 21.99 11.86
CA ARG A 295 7.13 23.14 11.21
C ARG A 295 8.20 22.65 10.26
N LEU A 296 8.33 23.29 9.09
CA LEU A 296 9.36 22.98 8.11
C LEU A 296 10.55 23.93 8.27
N VAL A 297 11.76 23.42 8.48
CA VAL A 297 12.96 24.27 8.37
C VAL A 297 13.19 24.61 6.90
N ARG A 298 13.52 25.87 6.60
CA ARG A 298 13.74 26.33 5.22
C ARG A 298 14.87 25.56 4.55
N GLY A 299 14.58 24.92 3.42
CA GLY A 299 15.57 24.26 2.57
C GLY A 299 15.10 24.16 1.11
N ALA A 300 16.03 23.82 0.22
CA ALA A 300 15.72 23.62 -1.21
C ALA A 300 14.84 22.39 -1.47
N TRP A 301 14.66 21.53 -0.47
CA TRP A 301 13.85 20.31 -0.52
C TRP A 301 12.36 20.56 -0.24
N ASN A 302 11.98 21.74 0.27
CA ASN A 302 10.65 21.99 0.82
C ASN A 302 9.53 21.85 -0.22
N ASP A 303 9.70 22.42 -1.42
CA ASP A 303 8.64 22.41 -2.44
C ASP A 303 8.39 20.98 -2.96
N ASP A 304 9.44 20.26 -3.37
CA ASP A 304 9.35 18.86 -3.79
C ASP A 304 8.72 17.97 -2.70
N PHE A 305 9.09 18.21 -1.43
CA PHE A 305 8.56 17.46 -0.29
C PHE A 305 7.07 17.73 -0.09
N LEU A 306 6.65 19.00 -0.12
CA LEU A 306 5.24 19.37 0.06
C LEU A 306 4.38 18.92 -1.13
N ASP A 307 4.91 18.96 -2.35
CA ASP A 307 4.23 18.44 -3.55
C ASP A 307 3.91 16.95 -3.41
N GLU A 308 4.85 16.15 -2.88
CA GLU A 308 4.62 14.72 -2.63
C GLU A 308 3.58 14.48 -1.53
N LEU A 309 3.68 15.23 -0.42
CA LEU A 309 2.73 15.14 0.69
C LEU A 309 1.30 15.51 0.27
N GLU A 310 1.11 16.57 -0.51
CA GLU A 310 -0.21 17.01 -1.01
C GLU A 310 -0.82 16.01 -2.00
N ALA A 311 0.02 15.31 -2.79
CA ALA A 311 -0.43 14.29 -3.70
C ALA A 311 -0.85 12.99 -2.98
N PHE A 312 -0.36 12.74 -1.77
CA PHE A 312 -0.66 11.53 -1.01
C PHE A 312 -2.14 11.44 -0.60
N PRO A 313 -2.79 10.26 -0.75
CA PRO A 313 -2.22 8.95 -1.08
C PRO A 313 -2.42 8.51 -2.53
N VAL A 314 -2.86 9.40 -3.41
CA VAL A 314 -3.06 9.07 -4.84
C VAL A 314 -1.84 9.39 -5.70
N GLY A 315 -0.85 10.08 -5.11
CA GLY A 315 0.41 10.42 -5.71
C GLY A 315 1.18 9.19 -6.16
N ARG A 316 2.02 9.39 -7.19
CA ARG A 316 2.86 8.32 -7.75
C ARG A 316 3.94 7.84 -6.79
N HIS A 317 4.38 8.73 -5.90
CA HIS A 317 5.42 8.51 -4.91
C HIS A 317 4.89 8.87 -3.52
N ASP A 318 5.41 8.16 -2.53
CA ASP A 318 5.07 8.34 -1.12
C ASP A 318 6.27 8.05 -0.20
N ASP A 319 7.48 8.06 -0.75
CA ASP A 319 8.72 7.69 -0.08
C ASP A 319 9.02 8.64 1.11
N TRP A 320 8.84 9.95 0.92
CA TRP A 320 8.96 10.94 2.01
C TRP A 320 7.80 10.87 2.99
N VAL A 321 6.60 10.49 2.55
CA VAL A 321 5.44 10.31 3.44
C VAL A 321 5.69 9.13 4.37
N ASP A 322 6.21 8.01 3.85
CA ASP A 322 6.56 6.83 4.63
C ASP A 322 7.67 7.14 5.65
N ALA A 323 8.73 7.84 5.23
CA ALA A 323 9.78 8.30 6.13
C ALA A 323 9.27 9.29 7.20
N LEU A 324 8.40 10.24 6.83
CA LEU A 324 7.77 11.18 7.78
C LEU A 324 6.93 10.44 8.83
N ALA A 325 6.08 9.52 8.39
CA ALA A 325 5.23 8.72 9.25
C ALA A 325 6.07 7.92 10.27
N ASP A 326 7.11 7.25 9.81
CA ASP A 326 8.00 6.47 10.68
C ASP A 326 8.76 7.35 11.69
N ALA A 327 9.22 8.54 11.29
CA ALA A 327 9.89 9.48 12.20
C ALA A 327 8.94 9.99 13.29
N ILE A 328 7.72 10.41 12.92
CA ILE A 328 6.72 10.90 13.89
C ILE A 328 6.30 9.78 14.84
N ASN A 329 6.05 8.58 14.33
CA ASN A 329 5.66 7.44 15.15
C ASN A 329 6.79 7.05 16.12
N GLU A 330 8.05 7.09 15.70
CA GLU A 330 9.20 6.82 16.58
C GLU A 330 9.36 7.89 17.69
N LEU A 331 9.12 9.15 17.36
CA LEU A 331 9.18 10.27 18.32
C LEU A 331 7.99 10.26 19.28
N ALA A 332 6.82 9.78 18.84
CA ALA A 332 5.61 9.68 19.66
C ALA A 332 5.64 8.48 20.63
N LEU A 333 6.20 7.33 20.18
CA LEU A 333 6.35 6.12 21.00
C LEU A 333 7.52 6.20 21.98
N GLY A 334 8.48 7.11 21.75
CA GLY A 334 9.69 7.26 22.53
C GLY A 334 9.56 8.04 23.84
N ALA A 335 8.38 8.12 24.47
CA ALA A 335 8.27 8.64 25.82
C ALA A 335 9.09 7.73 26.77
N SER A 336 10.29 8.16 27.13
CA SER A 336 11.13 7.42 28.08
C SER A 336 10.42 7.39 29.42
N TYR A 337 10.05 6.20 29.89
CA TYR A 337 9.71 6.01 31.29
C TYR A 337 10.98 6.23 32.11
N THR A 338 11.10 7.40 32.73
CA THR A 338 12.08 7.64 33.80
C THR A 338 11.45 7.24 35.13
N LEU A 339 12.28 6.78 36.09
CA LEU A 339 11.84 6.50 37.47
C LEU A 339 11.19 7.70 38.17
N ALA A 340 11.31 8.91 37.60
CA ALA A 340 10.61 10.10 38.07
C ALA A 340 9.11 10.15 37.68
N ASN A 341 8.69 9.34 36.70
CA ASN A 341 7.34 9.30 36.13
C ASN A 341 6.65 7.92 36.35
N LEU A 342 7.09 7.19 37.38
CA LEU A 342 6.45 5.99 37.96
C LEU A 342 6.08 6.29 39.41
#